data_AF-A0A517SPV6-F1
#
_entry.id   AF-A0A517SPV6-F1
#
_cell.length_a   1.000
_cell.length_b   1.000
_cell.length_c   1.000
_cell.angle_alpha   90.00
_cell.angle_beta   90.00
_cell.angle_gamma   90.00
#
_symmetry.space_group_name_H-M   'P 1'
#
loop_
_entity.id
_entity.type
_entity.pdbx_description
1 polymer ?
#
loop_
_entity_poly.entity_id
_entity_poly.type
_entity_poly.pdbx_seq_one_letter_code
_entity_poly.pdbx_strand_id
1 'polypeptide(L)'
;MRIPSQFGRTSLYPSNDQDSGRPSKRRSAPKAKSSTGILAGLLNGGGATRRVIRMMIALALVLLVMREAGDPAIYQTFFGSDQSNWVEIPVSQSNTNQTGTVTKVAQATPVANSDPATSTGQQTPPATSDQPNHTNRSQPQWPEATNWIESLPVELQKAWIQGLVDLQQQALRSSSQLGPWQGLNEDQIQRSLALLDDLTEDDTSKKRDKISQAIAQRPASVDQTENSETTTASDASPDSTVNDTTYWRDNQWWIEPMMKALDSAALRRVKDGTVWTGADSDAFYLQLSQAGTLPGDQGDIVGTVQLMHQSATYQGQPIRLEGGIGRARRIPAKRNGLGIENYWEIWMLPSDGGNRPLMLLTPELPASLASGLDADGSWDRSQSPHNPDGLFAATGRLIKRIPYQSAAGPQMAAAVIGRVTATMDDSQKTASESSANDADKGNEPPLLLMIAGCIALGISVAAFLMYRAGNEHKRSRKLRRNSSSESLDGINVLADHIDNRPATTEEAKVDPIEGINDLAKAVDRSSHPPESDSTI
;
A
#
# COMPACT_ATOMS: atom_id res chain seq x y z
N MET A 1 28.41 20.74 -16.59
CA MET A 1 28.49 19.34 -17.05
C MET A 1 27.09 18.91 -17.49
N ARG A 2 26.89 18.61 -18.79
CA ARG A 2 25.56 18.29 -19.37
C ARG A 2 25.23 16.81 -19.09
N ILE A 3 24.00 16.56 -18.64
CA ILE A 3 23.46 15.24 -18.30
C ILE A 3 22.85 14.62 -19.57
N PRO A 4 23.22 13.39 -19.97
CA PRO A 4 22.47 12.64 -20.97
C PRO A 4 21.23 12.03 -20.32
N SER A 5 20.04 12.42 -20.77
CA SER A 5 18.76 11.82 -20.38
C SER A 5 18.65 10.42 -20.99
N GLN A 6 18.89 9.37 -20.20
CA GLN A 6 18.67 7.97 -20.61
C GLN A 6 17.36 7.36 -20.08
N PHE A 7 16.46 8.16 -19.52
CA PHE A 7 15.11 7.71 -19.17
C PHE A 7 14.12 8.07 -20.28
N GLY A 8 14.08 7.24 -21.31
CA GLY A 8 13.08 7.40 -22.36
C GLY A 8 13.00 6.18 -23.26
N ARG A 9 11.79 5.62 -23.32
CA ARG A 9 11.28 4.66 -24.33
C ARG A 9 11.44 3.18 -24.00
N THR A 10 10.69 2.72 -23.01
CA THR A 10 10.13 1.36 -23.05
C THR A 10 8.69 1.46 -22.57
N SER A 11 7.75 1.48 -23.52
CA SER A 11 6.32 1.41 -23.22
C SER A 11 6.01 0.05 -22.62
N LEU A 12 5.36 0.03 -21.45
CA LEU A 12 4.95 -1.17 -20.72
C LEU A 12 3.81 -1.96 -21.37
N TYR A 13 3.49 -1.70 -22.65
CA TYR A 13 2.48 -2.42 -23.40
C TYR A 13 3.04 -2.82 -24.76
N PRO A 14 2.87 -4.08 -25.19
CA PRO A 14 2.99 -4.42 -26.60
C PRO A 14 1.90 -3.64 -27.35
N SER A 15 2.31 -2.72 -28.20
CA SER A 15 1.41 -2.03 -29.13
C SER A 15 0.87 -3.07 -30.12
N ASN A 16 -0.36 -3.51 -29.89
CA ASN A 16 -1.09 -4.34 -30.84
C ASN A 16 -1.63 -3.43 -31.96
N ASP A 17 -0.74 -2.98 -32.84
CA ASP A 17 -1.10 -2.26 -34.06
C ASP A 17 -1.54 -3.29 -35.11
N GLN A 18 -2.82 -3.65 -35.04
CA GLN A 18 -3.53 -4.23 -36.18
C GLN A 18 -4.97 -3.72 -36.24
N ASP A 19 -5.15 -2.78 -37.16
CA ASP A 19 -6.16 -2.86 -38.21
C ASP A 19 -7.51 -2.14 -38.05
N SER A 20 -7.82 -1.46 -39.15
CA SER A 20 -9.12 -1.05 -39.70
C SER A 20 -9.85 0.15 -39.10
N GLY A 21 -9.76 1.25 -39.86
CA GLY A 21 -10.57 2.44 -39.71
C GLY A 21 -12.07 2.18 -39.83
N ARG A 22 -12.84 2.82 -38.95
CA ARG A 22 -14.27 3.03 -39.11
C ARG A 22 -14.64 4.47 -38.72
N PRO A 23 -15.35 5.22 -39.57
CA PRO A 23 -15.78 6.58 -39.25
C PRO A 23 -16.96 6.55 -38.26
N SER A 24 -16.78 7.21 -37.11
CA SER A 24 -17.82 7.39 -36.09
C SER A 24 -18.91 8.36 -36.57
N LYS A 25 -20.12 7.84 -36.79
CA LYS A 25 -21.33 8.66 -37.00
C LYS A 25 -21.70 9.39 -35.70
N ARG A 26 -21.64 10.72 -35.76
CA ARG A 26 -22.27 11.65 -34.81
C ARG A 26 -23.76 11.31 -34.67
N ARG A 27 -24.19 10.93 -33.47
CA ARG A 27 -25.61 10.95 -33.08
C ARG A 27 -25.85 12.12 -32.13
N SER A 28 -26.65 13.05 -32.61
CA SER A 28 -27.21 14.20 -31.92
C SER A 28 -28.11 13.78 -30.75
N ALA A 29 -27.93 14.45 -29.62
CA ALA A 29 -28.81 14.37 -28.45
C ALA A 29 -30.19 14.98 -28.73
N PRO A 30 -31.29 14.40 -28.19
CA PRO A 30 -32.57 15.08 -28.17
C PRO A 30 -32.73 15.91 -26.89
N LYS A 31 -33.12 17.18 -27.08
CA LYS A 31 -33.64 18.11 -26.08
C LYS A 31 -34.80 17.48 -25.28
N ALA A 32 -34.65 17.35 -23.97
CA ALA A 32 -35.76 17.10 -23.06
C ALA A 32 -36.52 18.41 -22.82
N LYS A 33 -37.77 18.47 -23.28
CA LYS A 33 -38.73 19.52 -22.94
C LYS A 33 -39.47 19.11 -21.67
N SER A 34 -39.57 20.06 -20.75
CA SER A 34 -40.49 20.06 -19.62
C SER A 34 -41.94 20.07 -20.10
N SER A 35 -42.75 19.13 -19.61
CA SER A 35 -44.19 19.33 -19.46
C SER A 35 -44.72 18.42 -18.36
N THR A 36 -45.23 19.06 -17.30
CA THR A 36 -46.57 18.83 -16.75
C THR A 36 -46.98 17.36 -16.64
N GLY A 37 -47.01 16.78 -15.43
CA GLY A 37 -48.12 17.03 -14.52
C GLY A 37 -49.40 16.47 -15.12
N ILE A 38 -49.76 15.24 -14.73
CA ILE A 38 -51.06 14.53 -14.80
C ILE A 38 -50.72 13.03 -14.78
N LEU A 39 -50.36 12.48 -13.62
CA LEU A 39 -50.42 11.03 -13.36
C LEU A 39 -50.44 10.71 -11.85
N ALA A 40 -50.85 11.69 -11.03
CA ALA A 40 -51.04 11.51 -9.59
C ALA A 40 -52.51 11.19 -9.19
N GLY A 41 -53.43 11.06 -10.17
CA GLY A 41 -54.88 11.06 -9.90
C GLY A 41 -55.64 9.74 -10.04
N LEU A 42 -55.04 8.64 -10.51
CA LEU A 42 -55.83 7.48 -11.00
C LEU A 42 -55.74 6.19 -10.18
N LEU A 43 -55.26 6.24 -8.93
CA LEU A 43 -55.29 5.08 -8.01
C LEU A 43 -55.97 5.40 -6.67
N ASN A 44 -56.94 6.31 -6.66
CA ASN A 44 -57.70 6.65 -5.47
C ASN A 44 -59.13 6.09 -5.56
N GLY A 45 -59.28 4.82 -5.14
CA GLY A 45 -60.58 4.13 -5.08
C GLY A 45 -60.41 2.76 -4.43
N GLY A 46 -60.29 2.74 -3.09
CA GLY A 46 -60.02 1.55 -2.27
C GLY A 46 -58.69 1.61 -1.49
N GLY A 47 -58.32 2.82 -1.02
CA GLY A 47 -56.94 3.19 -0.69
C GLY A 47 -56.35 2.70 0.64
N ALA A 48 -57.16 2.33 1.63
CA ALA A 48 -56.62 1.98 2.96
C ALA A 48 -55.99 0.58 2.97
N THR A 49 -56.73 -0.46 2.58
CA THR A 49 -56.27 -1.85 2.67
C THR A 49 -55.14 -2.16 1.70
N ARG A 50 -55.15 -1.60 0.48
CA ARG A 50 -54.05 -1.78 -0.49
C ARG A 50 -52.75 -1.10 -0.07
N ARG A 51 -52.83 0.04 0.63
CA ARG A 51 -51.65 0.75 1.14
C ARG A 51 -51.01 -0.02 2.31
N VAL A 52 -51.83 -0.58 3.19
CA VAL A 52 -51.36 -1.46 4.28
C VAL A 52 -50.68 -2.72 3.73
N ILE A 53 -51.28 -3.38 2.73
CA ILE A 53 -50.68 -4.58 2.13
C ILE A 53 -49.32 -4.26 1.48
N ARG A 54 -49.18 -3.12 0.78
CA ARG A 54 -47.89 -2.72 0.19
C ARG A 54 -46.84 -2.42 1.25
N MET A 55 -47.22 -1.78 2.35
CA MET A 55 -46.32 -1.53 3.48
C MET A 55 -45.87 -2.84 4.14
N MET A 56 -46.77 -3.80 4.33
CA MET A 56 -46.43 -5.12 4.88
C MET A 56 -45.50 -5.90 3.95
N ILE A 57 -45.71 -5.85 2.63
CA ILE A 57 -44.82 -6.50 1.66
C ILE A 57 -43.44 -5.83 1.64
N ALA A 58 -43.40 -4.50 1.64
CA ALA A 58 -42.12 -3.76 1.69
C ALA A 58 -41.35 -4.06 2.99
N LEU A 59 -42.04 -4.10 4.14
CA LEU A 59 -41.44 -4.47 5.41
C LEU A 59 -40.93 -5.92 5.41
N ALA A 60 -41.71 -6.87 4.89
CA ALA A 60 -41.30 -8.26 4.79
C ALA A 60 -40.07 -8.44 3.88
N LEU A 61 -39.99 -7.67 2.77
CA LEU A 61 -38.82 -7.64 1.90
C LEU A 61 -37.59 -7.07 2.61
N VAL A 62 -37.75 -5.97 3.35
CA VAL A 62 -36.64 -5.38 4.12
C VAL A 62 -36.16 -6.35 5.19
N LEU A 63 -37.07 -7.03 5.91
CA LEU A 63 -36.70 -8.03 6.91
C LEU A 63 -36.03 -9.25 6.29
N LEU A 64 -36.47 -9.69 5.10
CA LEU A 64 -35.82 -10.78 4.37
C LEU A 64 -34.40 -10.38 3.94
N VAL A 65 -34.24 -9.18 3.38
CA VAL A 65 -32.92 -8.66 2.99
C VAL A 65 -32.01 -8.47 4.19
N MET A 66 -32.51 -7.96 5.32
CA MET A 66 -31.71 -7.83 6.54
C MET A 66 -31.35 -9.18 7.15
N ARG A 67 -32.23 -10.18 7.05
CA ARG A 67 -31.95 -11.54 7.51
C ARG A 67 -30.91 -12.22 6.63
N GLU A 68 -31.01 -12.07 5.32
CA GLU A 68 -30.05 -12.62 4.36
C GLU A 68 -28.70 -11.89 4.41
N ALA A 69 -28.71 -10.56 4.57
CA ALA A 69 -27.53 -9.75 4.81
C ALA A 69 -26.89 -9.98 6.21
N GLY A 70 -27.58 -10.73 7.07
CA GLY A 70 -27.04 -11.21 8.34
C GLY A 70 -26.39 -12.58 8.25
N ASP A 71 -26.43 -13.27 7.10
CA ASP A 71 -25.80 -14.58 6.93
C ASP A 71 -24.31 -14.39 6.60
N PRO A 72 -23.40 -14.66 7.55
CA PRO A 72 -21.96 -14.48 7.32
C PRO A 72 -21.43 -15.42 6.22
N ALA A 73 -22.09 -16.53 5.90
CA ALA A 73 -21.63 -17.48 4.89
C ALA A 73 -21.65 -16.89 3.47
N ILE A 74 -22.63 -16.01 3.18
CA ILE A 74 -22.70 -15.33 1.87
C ILE A 74 -21.54 -14.35 1.74
N TYR A 75 -21.20 -13.62 2.80
CA TYR A 75 -20.07 -12.69 2.81
C TYR A 75 -18.72 -13.42 2.81
N GLN A 76 -18.61 -14.61 3.39
CA GLN A 76 -17.37 -15.41 3.35
C GLN A 76 -16.98 -15.86 1.94
N THR A 77 -17.89 -15.94 0.98
CA THR A 77 -17.50 -16.24 -0.41
C THR A 77 -16.93 -15.03 -1.17
N PHE A 78 -17.20 -13.81 -0.70
CA PHE A 78 -16.72 -12.56 -1.31
C PHE A 78 -15.61 -11.87 -0.48
N PHE A 79 -15.59 -12.14 0.82
CA PHE A 79 -14.72 -11.52 1.84
C PHE A 79 -14.17 -12.55 2.81
N GLY A 80 -14.34 -13.85 2.52
CA GLY A 80 -13.61 -14.86 3.25
C GLY A 80 -12.15 -14.47 3.17
N SER A 81 -11.55 -14.26 4.34
CA SER A 81 -10.14 -14.51 4.48
C SER A 81 -9.98 -15.96 4.06
N ASP A 82 -9.71 -16.20 2.77
CA ASP A 82 -8.88 -17.31 2.40
C ASP A 82 -7.78 -17.26 3.46
N GLN A 83 -7.73 -18.26 4.34
CA GLN A 83 -6.51 -18.56 5.06
C GLN A 83 -5.56 -19.01 3.96
N SER A 84 -5.14 -18.01 3.18
CA SER A 84 -4.22 -18.14 2.10
C SER A 84 -2.96 -18.64 2.78
N ASN A 85 -2.48 -19.80 2.32
CA ASN A 85 -1.29 -20.45 2.83
C ASN A 85 -0.08 -19.57 2.50
N TRP A 86 0.05 -18.48 3.26
CA TRP A 86 1.18 -17.60 3.23
C TRP A 86 2.33 -18.32 3.90
N VAL A 87 3.31 -18.72 3.10
CA VAL A 87 4.57 -19.22 3.61
C VAL A 87 5.38 -18.01 4.01
N GLU A 88 5.51 -17.80 5.32
CA GLU A 88 6.36 -16.74 5.86
C GLU A 88 7.80 -16.96 5.44
N ILE A 89 8.41 -15.89 4.94
CA ILE A 89 9.83 -15.86 4.64
C ILE A 89 10.51 -15.41 5.93
N PRO A 90 11.31 -16.28 6.57
CA PRO A 90 12.02 -15.90 7.79
C PRO A 90 12.90 -14.69 7.49
N VAL A 91 13.09 -13.83 8.49
CA VAL A 91 14.11 -12.79 8.42
C VAL A 91 15.44 -13.51 8.29
N SER A 92 15.90 -13.74 7.07
CA SER A 92 17.25 -14.21 6.84
C SER A 92 18.12 -13.09 7.38
N GLN A 93 18.79 -13.35 8.50
CA GLN A 93 19.89 -12.50 8.96
C GLN A 93 20.82 -12.39 7.76
N SER A 94 20.81 -11.22 7.13
CA SER A 94 21.36 -10.94 5.79
C SER A 94 22.60 -11.77 5.51
N ASN A 95 22.52 -12.63 4.50
CA ASN A 95 23.68 -13.34 3.94
C ASN A 95 24.61 -12.31 3.33
N THR A 96 25.55 -11.82 4.14
CA THR A 96 26.59 -10.88 3.68
C THR A 96 27.78 -11.61 3.05
N ASN A 97 27.63 -12.90 2.71
CA ASN A 97 28.64 -13.69 2.02
C ASN A 97 28.44 -13.62 0.49
N GLN A 98 28.67 -12.44 -0.09
CA GLN A 98 29.04 -12.32 -1.51
C GLN A 98 30.51 -11.90 -1.61
N THR A 99 31.40 -12.81 -1.20
CA THR A 99 32.82 -12.76 -1.56
C THR A 99 33.31 -14.18 -1.86
N GLY A 100 33.69 -14.45 -3.12
CA GLY A 100 34.78 -15.37 -3.48
C GLY A 100 34.63 -16.90 -3.24
N THR A 101 34.55 -17.63 -4.34
CA THR A 101 34.79 -19.06 -4.56
C THR A 101 36.00 -19.65 -3.80
N VAL A 102 35.85 -20.79 -3.06
CA VAL A 102 36.78 -21.95 -2.99
C VAL A 102 36.08 -23.23 -2.45
N THR A 103 36.05 -24.28 -3.28
CA THR A 103 36.18 -25.74 -3.05
C THR A 103 35.60 -26.47 -1.81
N LYS A 104 34.55 -27.25 -2.09
CA LYS A 104 34.15 -28.62 -1.64
C LYS A 104 35.13 -29.43 -0.75
N VAL A 105 34.67 -29.88 0.43
CA VAL A 105 34.93 -31.23 1.02
C VAL A 105 33.71 -31.69 1.82
N ALA A 106 33.45 -33.00 1.78
CA ALA A 106 32.26 -33.73 2.23
C ALA A 106 32.34 -34.30 3.67
N GLN A 107 31.23 -34.92 4.11
CA GLN A 107 31.06 -35.92 5.19
C GLN A 107 30.99 -35.39 6.64
N ALA A 108 30.16 -35.87 7.56
CA ALA A 108 29.26 -37.03 7.60
C ALA A 108 28.14 -36.84 8.66
N THR A 109 27.03 -37.54 8.47
CA THR A 109 25.96 -37.85 9.43
C THR A 109 26.44 -38.75 10.59
N PRO A 110 25.76 -38.73 11.76
CA PRO A 110 24.99 -39.93 12.13
C PRO A 110 23.63 -39.58 12.78
N VAL A 111 22.51 -40.17 12.33
CA VAL A 111 21.85 -41.42 12.80
C VAL A 111 21.20 -41.31 14.20
N ALA A 112 19.87 -41.33 14.13
CA ALA A 112 18.81 -41.79 15.02
C ALA A 112 19.18 -42.50 16.35
N ASN A 113 18.39 -42.19 17.38
CA ASN A 113 17.82 -43.21 18.26
C ASN A 113 16.40 -42.81 18.69
N SER A 114 15.48 -43.73 18.41
CA SER A 114 14.10 -43.79 18.87
C SER A 114 14.01 -44.78 20.03
N ASP A 115 13.22 -44.50 21.06
CA ASP A 115 12.39 -45.54 21.69
C ASP A 115 11.23 -44.95 22.53
N PRO A 116 10.08 -45.67 22.64
CA PRO A 116 8.85 -45.22 23.28
C PRO A 116 8.57 -45.95 24.62
N ALA A 117 7.95 -45.27 25.60
CA ALA A 117 7.18 -45.94 26.66
C ALA A 117 6.25 -44.98 27.45
N THR A 118 4.96 -45.12 27.17
CA THR A 118 3.80 -45.19 28.08
C THR A 118 3.96 -44.81 29.56
N SER A 119 3.19 -43.81 30.03
CA SER A 119 2.56 -43.85 31.37
C SER A 119 1.31 -42.97 31.46
N THR A 120 0.25 -43.56 31.99
CA THR A 120 -1.12 -43.07 32.09
C THR A 120 -1.36 -42.20 33.33
N GLY A 121 -2.05 -41.07 33.16
CA GLY A 121 -3.09 -40.55 34.06
C GLY A 121 -2.70 -39.77 35.33
N GLN A 122 -3.06 -38.47 35.39
CA GLN A 122 -3.89 -37.90 36.47
C GLN A 122 -4.28 -36.43 36.21
N GLN A 123 -5.51 -36.08 36.56
CA GLN A 123 -6.20 -34.80 36.35
C GLN A 123 -5.92 -33.78 37.48
N THR A 124 -5.60 -32.53 37.08
CA THR A 124 -5.89 -31.18 37.68
C THR A 124 -5.47 -30.84 39.12
N PRO A 125 -5.15 -29.56 39.49
CA PRO A 125 -5.80 -28.29 39.05
C PRO A 125 -4.81 -27.13 38.71
N PRO A 126 -5.26 -25.88 38.42
CA PRO A 126 -4.49 -24.94 37.60
C PRO A 126 -3.38 -24.25 38.40
N ALA A 127 -2.15 -24.40 37.94
CA ALA A 127 -1.05 -23.54 38.35
C ALA A 127 -1.03 -22.32 37.45
N THR A 128 -1.27 -21.17 38.06
CA THR A 128 -0.94 -19.84 37.57
C THR A 128 0.46 -19.88 36.94
N SER A 129 0.52 -19.82 35.61
CA SER A 129 1.77 -19.57 34.92
C SER A 129 2.13 -18.12 35.17
N ASP A 130 3.02 -17.90 36.14
CA ASP A 130 3.89 -16.73 36.21
C ASP A 130 4.75 -16.69 34.95
N GLN A 131 4.14 -16.22 33.85
CA GLN A 131 4.88 -15.68 32.73
C GLN A 131 5.57 -14.42 33.27
N PRO A 132 6.90 -14.29 33.14
CA PRO A 132 7.55 -13.04 33.49
C PRO A 132 6.92 -11.94 32.63
N ASN A 133 6.21 -11.04 33.29
CA ASN A 133 5.74 -9.79 32.74
C ASN A 133 6.91 -9.20 31.94
N HIS A 134 6.79 -9.21 30.61
CA HIS A 134 7.64 -8.40 29.76
C HIS A 134 7.36 -6.96 30.16
N THR A 135 8.16 -6.45 31.11
CA THR A 135 8.16 -5.05 31.47
C THR A 135 8.33 -4.29 30.17
N ASN A 136 7.31 -3.50 29.83
CA ASN A 136 7.32 -2.53 28.76
C ASN A 136 8.56 -1.65 28.96
N ARG A 137 9.68 -2.03 28.35
CA ARG A 137 10.94 -1.30 28.42
C ARG A 137 10.64 0.00 27.69
N SER A 138 10.41 1.07 28.46
CA SER A 138 10.13 2.39 27.92
C SER A 138 11.23 2.68 26.91
N GLN A 139 10.86 2.85 25.63
CA GLN A 139 11.84 3.15 24.58
C GLN A 139 12.71 4.31 25.07
N PRO A 140 14.04 4.27 24.86
CA PRO A 140 14.90 5.36 25.28
C PRO A 140 14.41 6.66 24.65
N GLN A 141 14.02 7.63 25.46
CA GLN A 141 13.54 8.92 24.96
C GLN A 141 14.66 9.94 25.10
N TRP A 142 15.30 10.27 23.98
CA TRP A 142 16.16 11.44 23.85
C TRP A 142 15.47 12.45 22.93
N PRO A 143 14.49 13.24 23.43
CA PRO A 143 13.68 14.14 22.61
C PRO A 143 14.53 15.23 21.92
N GLU A 144 15.64 15.63 22.53
CA GLU A 144 16.57 16.63 21.97
C GLU A 144 17.34 16.12 20.74
N ALA A 145 17.35 14.81 20.48
CA ALA A 145 17.98 14.23 19.30
C ALA A 145 17.43 14.86 18.00
N THR A 146 16.13 15.11 17.93
CA THR A 146 15.51 15.74 16.74
C THR A 146 16.05 17.14 16.51
N ASN A 147 16.09 17.97 17.55
CA ASN A 147 16.58 19.35 17.45
C ASN A 147 18.07 19.39 17.09
N TRP A 148 18.87 18.50 17.67
CA TRP A 148 20.28 18.36 17.33
C TRP A 148 20.48 17.95 15.88
N ILE A 149 19.79 16.91 15.40
CA ILE A 149 19.88 16.49 14.01
C ILE A 149 19.44 17.60 13.04
N GLU A 150 18.43 18.39 13.41
CA GLU A 150 17.97 19.53 12.61
C GLU A 150 19.00 20.66 12.52
N SER A 151 19.83 20.87 13.55
CA SER A 151 20.91 21.85 13.51
C SER A 151 22.13 21.37 12.71
N LEU A 152 22.29 20.05 12.52
CA LEU A 152 23.41 19.50 11.75
C LEU A 152 23.29 19.83 10.26
N PRO A 153 24.38 20.32 9.62
CA PRO A 153 24.50 20.35 8.16
C PRO A 153 24.20 18.98 7.53
N VAL A 154 23.57 18.98 6.34
CA VAL A 154 23.14 17.75 5.64
C VAL A 154 24.30 16.77 5.44
N GLU A 155 25.50 17.24 5.16
CA GLU A 155 26.68 16.37 4.98
C GLU A 155 27.10 15.67 6.27
N LEU A 156 26.94 16.32 7.43
CA LEU A 156 27.17 15.69 8.73
C LEU A 156 26.06 14.68 9.05
N GLN A 157 24.80 14.98 8.71
CA GLN A 157 23.71 14.00 8.87
C GLN A 157 23.99 12.72 8.08
N LYS A 158 24.45 12.84 6.82
CA LYS A 158 24.81 11.69 5.98
C LYS A 158 25.97 10.89 6.57
N ALA A 159 27.01 11.56 7.08
CA ALA A 159 28.14 10.91 7.75
C ALA A 159 27.70 10.15 9.01
N TRP A 160 26.78 10.73 9.79
CA TRP A 160 26.18 10.06 10.94
C TRP A 160 25.34 8.84 10.58
N ILE A 161 24.49 8.95 9.54
CA ILE A 161 23.74 7.80 9.01
C ILE A 161 24.70 6.66 8.67
N GLN A 162 25.78 6.96 7.94
CA GLN A 162 26.78 5.98 7.58
C GLN A 162 27.41 5.31 8.80
N GLY A 163 27.94 6.12 9.71
CA GLY A 163 28.66 5.62 10.88
C GLY A 163 27.78 4.77 11.81
N LEU A 164 26.50 5.11 11.96
CA LEU A 164 25.57 4.35 12.79
C LEU A 164 25.10 3.06 12.13
N VAL A 165 24.88 3.04 10.82
CA VAL A 165 24.54 1.80 10.11
C VAL A 165 25.73 0.84 10.09
N ASP A 166 26.95 1.34 9.88
CA ASP A 166 28.17 0.53 9.99
C ASP A 166 28.30 -0.10 11.38
N LEU A 167 28.08 0.71 12.43
CA LEU A 167 28.09 0.23 13.82
C LEU A 167 27.00 -0.83 14.06
N GLN A 168 25.79 -0.65 13.53
CA GLN A 168 24.70 -1.62 13.64
C GLN A 168 25.05 -2.94 12.94
N GLN A 169 25.58 -2.88 11.72
CA GLN A 169 25.99 -4.07 10.98
C GLN A 169 27.15 -4.80 11.68
N GLN A 170 28.09 -4.06 12.24
CA GLN A 170 29.19 -4.60 13.05
C GLN A 170 28.66 -5.36 14.27
N ALA A 171 27.70 -4.79 15.00
CA ALA A 171 27.07 -5.46 16.14
C ALA A 171 26.35 -6.77 15.76
N LEU A 172 25.79 -6.85 14.54
CA LEU A 172 25.12 -8.06 14.04
C LEU A 172 26.10 -9.18 13.63
N ARG A 173 27.30 -8.83 13.13
CA ARG A 173 28.23 -9.80 12.52
C ARG A 173 28.97 -10.72 13.49
N SER A 174 28.87 -10.49 14.80
CA SER A 174 29.25 -11.40 15.90
C SER A 174 30.55 -12.23 15.77
N SER A 175 31.51 -11.83 14.92
CA SER A 175 32.71 -12.61 14.62
C SER A 175 33.94 -11.72 14.45
N SER A 176 35.08 -12.27 14.87
CA SER A 176 36.41 -11.69 15.13
C SER A 176 37.13 -11.01 13.95
N GLN A 177 36.43 -10.59 12.91
CA GLN A 177 36.98 -9.85 11.77
C GLN A 177 36.15 -8.59 11.51
N LEU A 178 36.26 -7.62 12.42
CA LEU A 178 35.78 -6.27 12.15
C LEU A 178 36.89 -5.46 11.47
N GLY A 179 36.59 -4.92 10.30
CA GLY A 179 37.39 -3.86 9.71
C GLY A 179 37.25 -2.56 10.49
N PRO A 180 38.17 -1.59 10.30
CA PRO A 180 38.06 -0.29 10.93
C PRO A 180 36.73 0.37 10.57
N TRP A 181 36.07 0.95 11.58
CA TRP A 181 34.90 1.79 11.34
C TRP A 181 35.26 2.90 10.36
N GLN A 182 34.54 2.95 9.25
CA GLN A 182 34.74 3.93 8.19
C GLN A 182 33.83 5.16 8.35
N GLY A 183 33.22 5.33 9.53
CA GLY A 183 32.23 6.37 9.82
C GLY A 183 32.82 7.76 9.96
N LEU A 184 32.46 8.47 11.03
CA LEU A 184 32.83 9.88 11.21
C LEU A 184 34.31 10.02 11.57
N ASN A 185 35.00 11.00 10.99
CA ASN A 185 36.31 11.38 11.50
C ASN A 185 36.20 12.22 12.78
N GLU A 186 37.30 12.36 13.52
CA GLU A 186 37.35 13.12 14.78
C GLU A 186 36.84 14.56 14.59
N ASP A 187 37.22 15.23 13.50
CA ASP A 187 36.76 16.59 13.21
C ASP A 187 35.25 16.69 12.99
N GLN A 188 34.61 15.66 12.42
CA GLN A 188 33.16 15.60 12.22
C GLN A 188 32.44 15.34 13.54
N ILE A 189 33.01 14.48 14.40
CA ILE A 189 32.51 14.26 15.75
C ILE A 189 32.56 15.57 16.53
N GLN A 190 33.73 16.22 16.60
CA GLN A 190 33.91 17.49 17.31
C GLN A 190 32.99 18.59 16.79
N ARG A 191 32.84 18.74 15.46
CA ARG A 191 31.87 19.69 14.87
C ARG A 191 30.43 19.38 15.25
N SER A 192 30.03 18.11 15.27
CA SER A 192 28.68 17.74 15.66
C SER A 192 28.41 17.96 17.15
N LEU A 193 29.41 17.74 18.00
CA LEU A 193 29.34 18.00 19.44
C LEU A 193 29.31 19.52 19.75
N ALA A 194 30.04 20.34 19.01
CA ALA A 194 30.00 21.80 19.16
C ALA A 194 28.61 22.38 18.83
N LEU A 195 27.92 21.81 17.84
CA LEU A 195 26.53 22.19 17.52
C LEU A 195 25.51 21.74 18.57
N LEU A 196 25.86 20.74 19.38
CA LEU A 196 25.03 20.34 20.52
C LEU A 196 25.14 21.34 21.68
N ASP A 197 26.32 21.96 21.87
CA ASP A 197 26.55 22.97 22.91
C ASP A 197 25.71 24.23 22.71
N ASP A 198 25.59 24.71 21.47
CA ASP A 198 24.85 25.93 21.14
C ASP A 198 23.34 25.80 21.37
N LEU A 199 22.84 24.56 21.44
CA LEU A 199 21.40 24.31 21.52
C LEU A 199 20.83 24.42 22.95
N THR A 200 21.62 24.55 24.02
CA THR A 200 21.12 24.04 25.31
C THR A 200 21.55 24.65 26.67
N GLU A 201 20.63 24.49 27.63
CA GLU A 201 20.70 24.70 29.10
C GLU A 201 21.35 23.52 29.87
N ASP A 202 21.60 23.68 31.17
CA ASP A 202 22.48 22.88 32.05
C ASP A 202 22.40 21.33 31.98
N ASP A 203 21.25 20.71 31.68
CA ASP A 203 21.07 19.24 31.72
C ASP A 203 21.53 18.47 30.46
N THR A 204 21.71 19.16 29.33
CA THR A 204 22.22 18.55 28.09
C THR A 204 23.74 18.45 28.06
N SER A 205 24.43 19.27 28.86
CA SER A 205 25.89 19.19 29.06
C SER A 205 26.28 17.78 29.52
N LYS A 206 25.55 17.24 30.50
CA LYS A 206 25.73 15.86 31.00
C LYS A 206 25.44 14.81 29.92
N LYS A 207 24.45 15.03 29.05
CA LYS A 207 24.14 14.12 27.93
C LYS A 207 25.25 14.18 26.87
N ARG A 208 25.75 15.37 26.56
CA ARG A 208 26.88 15.61 25.65
C ARG A 208 28.14 14.93 26.15
N ASP A 209 28.47 15.07 27.44
CA ASP A 209 29.61 14.41 28.05
C ASP A 209 29.48 12.89 27.97
N LYS A 210 28.29 12.35 28.22
CA LYS A 210 28.01 10.91 28.06
C LYS A 210 28.14 10.43 26.62
N ILE A 211 27.64 11.19 25.65
CA ILE A 211 27.75 10.85 24.22
C ILE A 211 29.22 10.94 23.78
N SER A 212 29.92 12.00 24.15
CA SER A 212 31.34 12.18 23.88
C SER A 212 32.15 11.02 24.48
N GLN A 213 31.88 10.65 25.73
CA GLN A 213 32.51 9.51 26.39
C GLN A 213 32.17 8.19 25.70
N ALA A 214 30.91 7.99 25.29
CA ALA A 214 30.50 6.80 24.53
C ALA A 214 31.22 6.70 23.18
N ILE A 215 31.39 7.82 22.47
CA ILE A 215 32.11 7.86 21.19
C ILE A 215 33.61 7.61 21.43
N ALA A 216 34.19 8.17 22.48
CA ALA A 216 35.60 7.96 22.85
C ALA A 216 35.90 6.53 23.31
N GLN A 217 34.92 5.85 23.93
CA GLN A 217 35.00 4.44 24.32
C GLN A 217 34.74 3.47 23.17
N ARG A 218 34.53 3.97 21.95
CA ARG A 218 34.29 3.10 20.80
C ARG A 218 35.51 2.19 20.60
N PRO A 219 35.32 0.90 20.29
CA PRO A 219 36.42 0.01 19.96
C PRO A 219 37.23 0.62 18.81
N ALA A 220 38.42 1.09 19.15
CA ALA A 220 39.41 1.50 18.17
C ALA A 220 39.81 0.23 17.43
N SER A 221 39.81 0.29 16.10
CA SER A 221 40.38 -0.79 15.30
C SER A 221 41.79 -1.07 15.81
N VAL A 222 42.01 -2.32 16.22
CA VAL A 222 43.33 -2.85 16.55
C VAL A 222 44.12 -2.91 15.24
N ASP A 223 44.64 -1.75 14.85
CA ASP A 223 45.60 -1.62 13.75
C ASP A 223 46.68 -0.64 14.22
N GLN A 224 47.43 -1.10 15.22
CA GLN A 224 48.78 -0.64 15.53
C GLN A 224 49.71 -1.85 15.54
N THR A 225 49.75 -2.57 14.41
CA THR A 225 50.87 -3.45 14.08
C THR A 225 51.58 -2.90 12.84
N GLU A 226 52.03 -1.66 12.93
CA GLU A 226 53.16 -1.21 12.11
C GLU A 226 54.27 -0.72 13.04
N ASN A 227 55.30 -1.56 13.12
CA ASN A 227 56.67 -1.24 13.50
C ASN A 227 56.94 -0.98 14.99
N SER A 228 56.94 -2.05 15.79
CA SER A 228 57.85 -2.18 16.92
C SER A 228 58.43 -3.58 16.93
N GLU A 229 59.41 -3.81 16.06
CA GLU A 229 60.37 -4.89 16.27
C GLU A 229 61.09 -4.63 17.59
N THR A 230 61.19 -5.68 18.41
CA THR A 230 62.10 -5.82 19.55
C THR A 230 61.60 -5.29 20.90
N THR A 231 60.77 -6.07 21.61
CA THR A 231 61.10 -6.42 23.01
C THR A 231 60.41 -7.71 23.47
N THR A 232 61.19 -8.50 24.20
CA THR A 232 60.97 -9.83 24.76
C THR A 232 59.72 -10.00 25.65
N ALA A 233 59.03 -11.13 25.40
CA ALA A 233 58.21 -11.95 26.29
C ALA A 233 57.93 -11.42 27.71
N SER A 234 56.67 -11.11 27.99
CA SER A 234 56.08 -11.20 29.33
C SER A 234 54.60 -11.58 29.23
N ASP A 235 54.21 -12.58 30.03
CA ASP A 235 52.90 -13.22 30.18
C ASP A 235 51.78 -12.25 30.61
N ALA A 236 51.29 -11.40 29.71
CA ALA A 236 50.06 -10.63 29.92
C ALA A 236 48.93 -11.18 29.05
N SER A 237 47.97 -11.84 29.71
CA SER A 237 46.75 -12.39 29.11
C SER A 237 45.92 -11.27 28.45
N PRO A 238 45.70 -11.28 27.11
CA PRO A 238 45.03 -10.20 26.39
C PRO A 238 43.52 -10.47 26.26
N ASP A 239 42.80 -10.58 27.38
CA ASP A 239 41.38 -10.95 27.38
C ASP A 239 40.40 -9.77 27.55
N SER A 240 40.85 -8.53 27.29
CA SER A 240 40.00 -7.33 27.36
C SER A 240 39.49 -6.90 25.98
N THR A 241 39.04 -7.85 25.14
CA THR A 241 38.29 -7.51 23.94
C THR A 241 36.92 -7.01 24.37
N VAL A 242 36.71 -5.69 24.35
CA VAL A 242 35.39 -5.09 24.46
C VAL A 242 34.54 -5.69 23.35
N ASN A 243 33.59 -6.57 23.69
CA ASN A 243 32.69 -7.17 22.71
C ASN A 243 31.82 -6.07 22.09
N ASP A 244 31.86 -5.90 20.76
CA ASP A 244 31.10 -4.88 20.01
C ASP A 244 29.58 -4.97 20.26
N THR A 245 29.08 -6.17 20.51
CA THR A 245 27.68 -6.43 20.89
C THR A 245 27.32 -5.76 22.22
N THR A 246 28.24 -5.72 23.18
CA THR A 246 28.07 -5.01 24.46
C THR A 246 28.06 -3.50 24.24
N TYR A 247 28.96 -2.97 23.39
CA TYR A 247 28.99 -1.54 23.07
C TYR A 247 27.66 -1.04 22.51
N TRP A 248 27.12 -1.71 21.49
CA TRP A 248 25.84 -1.33 20.90
C TRP A 248 24.73 -1.32 21.95
N ARG A 249 24.62 -2.42 22.72
CA ARG A 249 23.58 -2.59 23.73
C ARG A 249 23.64 -1.53 24.82
N ASP A 250 24.84 -1.19 25.28
CA ASP A 250 25.04 -0.20 26.35
C ASP A 250 24.79 1.24 25.86
N ASN A 251 24.85 1.46 24.55
CA ASN A 251 24.65 2.75 23.89
C ASN A 251 23.32 2.91 23.14
N GLN A 252 22.42 1.92 23.19
CA GLN A 252 21.09 2.01 22.54
C GLN A 252 20.30 3.24 22.97
N TRP A 253 20.55 3.75 24.17
CA TRP A 253 19.81 4.88 24.73
C TRP A 253 19.92 6.18 23.93
N TRP A 254 21.04 6.39 23.21
CA TRP A 254 21.23 7.55 22.34
C TRP A 254 21.25 7.17 20.86
N ILE A 255 21.72 5.96 20.52
CA ILE A 255 21.82 5.49 19.13
C ILE A 255 20.43 5.38 18.49
N GLU A 256 19.46 4.75 19.16
CA GLU A 256 18.13 4.55 18.58
C GLU A 256 17.38 5.87 18.33
N PRO A 257 17.30 6.81 19.31
CA PRO A 257 16.69 8.11 19.07
C PRO A 257 17.39 8.91 17.96
N MET A 258 18.73 8.85 17.92
CA MET A 258 19.50 9.55 16.89
C MET A 258 19.24 8.98 15.49
N MET A 259 19.24 7.65 15.36
CA MET A 259 18.93 6.99 14.08
C MET A 259 17.51 7.33 13.61
N LYS A 260 16.54 7.36 14.53
CA LYS A 260 15.16 7.77 14.24
C LYS A 260 15.04 9.23 13.81
N ALA A 261 15.78 10.14 14.45
CA ALA A 261 15.82 11.55 14.10
C ALA A 261 16.46 11.79 12.72
N LEU A 262 17.58 11.10 12.43
CA LEU A 262 18.24 11.10 11.13
C LEU A 262 17.33 10.56 10.02
N ASP A 263 16.61 9.48 10.29
CA ASP A 263 15.65 8.91 9.34
C ASP A 263 14.52 9.91 9.02
N SER A 264 13.95 10.53 10.06
CA SER A 264 12.92 11.56 9.90
C SER A 264 13.44 12.79 9.14
N ALA A 265 14.69 13.19 9.38
CA ALA A 265 15.33 14.29 8.65
C ALA A 265 15.56 13.94 7.17
N ALA A 266 15.98 12.70 6.87
CA ALA A 266 16.14 12.20 5.51
C ALA A 266 14.81 12.15 4.76
N LEU A 267 13.76 11.59 5.37
CA LEU A 267 12.43 11.53 4.76
C LEU A 267 11.85 12.91 4.44
N ARG A 268 12.08 13.93 5.28
CA ARG A 268 11.64 15.31 4.99
C ARG A 268 12.30 15.95 3.78
N ARG A 269 13.48 15.48 3.36
CA ARG A 269 14.14 15.95 2.13
C ARG A 269 13.54 15.34 0.87
N VAL A 270 12.80 14.23 1.01
CA VAL A 270 12.18 13.54 -0.11
C VAL A 270 11.07 14.39 -0.71
N LYS A 271 11.18 14.67 -2.01
CA LYS A 271 10.16 15.45 -2.73
C LYS A 271 9.10 14.55 -3.33
N ASP A 272 7.90 14.56 -2.76
CA ASP A 272 6.77 13.78 -3.26
C ASP A 272 6.35 14.17 -4.69
N GLY A 273 5.83 13.22 -5.47
CA GLY A 273 5.33 13.44 -6.84
C GLY A 273 6.41 13.73 -7.89
N THR A 274 7.68 13.49 -7.57
CA THR A 274 8.81 13.70 -8.48
C THR A 274 9.54 12.40 -8.79
N VAL A 275 10.33 12.38 -9.87
CA VAL A 275 11.28 11.29 -10.10
C VAL A 275 12.34 11.22 -9.00
N TRP A 276 13.04 10.09 -8.87
CA TRP A 276 14.17 9.97 -7.94
C TRP A 276 15.28 10.97 -8.27
N THR A 277 15.68 11.75 -7.27
CA THR A 277 16.74 12.75 -7.36
C THR A 277 17.88 12.41 -6.40
N GLY A 278 19.03 13.06 -6.56
CA GLY A 278 20.14 12.93 -5.61
C GLY A 278 19.81 13.43 -4.20
N ALA A 279 18.77 14.25 -4.03
CA ALA A 279 18.31 14.69 -2.72
C ALA A 279 17.51 13.61 -1.98
N ASP A 280 16.97 12.61 -2.70
CA ASP A 280 16.22 11.50 -2.10
C ASP A 280 17.13 10.33 -1.68
N SER A 281 18.42 10.36 -2.06
CA SER A 281 19.30 9.17 -2.00
C SER A 281 19.60 8.70 -0.58
N ASP A 282 19.70 9.62 0.37
CA ASP A 282 19.97 9.30 1.76
C ASP A 282 18.80 8.53 2.39
N ALA A 283 17.58 9.04 2.26
CA ALA A 283 16.36 8.36 2.69
C ALA A 283 16.21 7.02 1.96
N PHE A 284 16.44 7.00 0.65
CA PHE A 284 16.32 5.79 -0.17
C PHE A 284 17.23 4.65 0.33
N TYR A 285 18.53 4.90 0.44
CA TYR A 285 19.47 3.86 0.84
C TYR A 285 19.37 3.53 2.33
N LEU A 286 19.06 4.52 3.18
CA LEU A 286 18.83 4.27 4.60
C LEU A 286 17.65 3.31 4.80
N GLN A 287 16.53 3.57 4.14
CA GLN A 287 15.34 2.73 4.23
C GLN A 287 15.57 1.33 3.63
N LEU A 288 16.37 1.21 2.56
CA LEU A 288 16.78 -0.09 2.04
C LEU A 288 17.65 -0.86 3.05
N SER A 289 18.62 -0.20 3.69
CA SER A 289 19.48 -0.85 4.68
C SER A 289 18.69 -1.34 5.91
N GLN A 290 17.61 -0.64 6.26
CA GLN A 290 16.73 -0.99 7.38
C GLN A 290 15.59 -1.93 7.01
N ALA A 291 15.41 -2.29 5.73
CA ALA A 291 14.30 -3.12 5.29
C ALA A 291 14.24 -4.47 6.04
N GLY A 292 15.41 -5.05 6.34
CA GLY A 292 15.53 -6.29 7.12
C GLY A 292 15.03 -6.19 8.57
N THR A 293 15.02 -4.98 9.14
CA THR A 293 14.55 -4.75 10.52
C THR A 293 13.04 -4.53 10.62
N LEU A 294 12.35 -4.43 9.48
CA LEU A 294 10.90 -4.25 9.47
C LEU A 294 10.20 -5.52 9.99
N PRO A 295 9.16 -5.37 10.83
CA PRO A 295 8.42 -6.52 11.34
C PRO A 295 7.79 -7.30 10.18
N GLY A 296 7.75 -8.63 10.30
CA GLY A 296 7.25 -9.51 9.23
C GLY A 296 5.75 -9.34 8.99
N ASP A 297 4.97 -9.38 10.06
CA ASP A 297 3.51 -9.44 9.98
C ASP A 297 2.81 -8.22 10.58
N GLN A 298 3.57 -7.23 11.08
CA GLN A 298 2.99 -6.06 11.74
C GLN A 298 2.91 -4.85 10.81
N GLY A 299 1.68 -4.42 10.57
CA GLY A 299 1.34 -3.23 9.80
C GLY A 299 -0.11 -3.32 9.33
N ASP A 300 -0.78 -2.17 9.20
CA ASP A 300 -2.09 -2.14 8.57
C ASP A 300 -1.94 -2.59 7.11
N ILE A 301 -2.87 -3.41 6.63
CA ILE A 301 -2.96 -3.73 5.20
C ILE A 301 -3.49 -2.47 4.52
N VAL A 302 -2.65 -1.83 3.70
CA VAL A 302 -2.97 -0.55 3.07
C VAL A 302 -3.13 -0.73 1.57
N GLY A 303 -4.29 -0.32 1.05
CA GLY A 303 -4.57 -0.28 -0.39
C GLY A 303 -4.01 0.95 -1.09
N THR A 304 -3.95 0.90 -2.42
CA THR A 304 -3.40 1.94 -3.29
C THR A 304 -4.10 3.27 -3.12
N VAL A 305 -5.43 3.27 -2.98
CA VAL A 305 -6.20 4.52 -2.81
C VAL A 305 -5.73 5.29 -1.57
N GLN A 306 -5.46 4.60 -0.47
CA GLN A 306 -5.00 5.22 0.78
C GLN A 306 -3.61 5.84 0.59
N LEU A 307 -2.66 5.08 0.02
CA LEU A 307 -1.30 5.58 -0.23
C LEU A 307 -1.27 6.76 -1.21
N MET A 308 -2.22 6.82 -2.14
CA MET A 308 -2.29 7.89 -3.14
C MET A 308 -2.92 9.18 -2.58
N HIS A 309 -3.95 9.07 -1.75
CA HIS A 309 -4.70 10.21 -1.22
C HIS A 309 -4.20 10.70 0.14
N GLN A 310 -3.57 9.83 0.94
CA GLN A 310 -3.11 10.11 2.30
C GLN A 310 -1.60 9.88 2.44
N SER A 311 -0.82 10.19 1.38
CA SER A 311 0.61 9.92 1.36
C SER A 311 1.36 10.54 2.54
N ALA A 312 1.00 11.76 2.96
CA ALA A 312 1.60 12.43 4.11
C ALA A 312 1.35 11.71 5.44
N THR A 313 0.22 11.01 5.58
CA THR A 313 -0.11 10.23 6.79
C THR A 313 0.71 8.95 6.89
N TYR A 314 0.94 8.30 5.75
CA TYR A 314 1.64 7.01 5.69
C TYR A 314 3.14 7.13 5.43
N GLN A 315 3.67 8.32 5.13
CA GLN A 315 5.09 8.50 4.83
C GLN A 315 5.96 8.07 6.02
N GLY A 316 6.91 7.16 5.76
CA GLY A 316 7.79 6.58 6.77
C GLY A 316 7.14 5.59 7.73
N GLN A 317 5.82 5.41 7.70
CA GLN A 317 5.11 4.45 8.55
C GLN A 317 5.24 3.03 8.00
N PRO A 318 5.41 2.01 8.86
CA PRO A 318 5.37 0.62 8.43
C PRO A 318 3.96 0.28 7.93
N ILE A 319 3.89 -0.22 6.70
CA ILE A 319 2.66 -0.66 6.03
C ILE A 319 2.86 -2.07 5.49
N ARG A 320 1.77 -2.84 5.45
CA ARG A 320 1.73 -4.15 4.79
C ARG A 320 1.03 -4.03 3.46
N LEU A 321 1.63 -4.64 2.43
CA LEU A 321 1.12 -4.72 1.07
C LEU A 321 0.93 -6.17 0.69
N GLU A 322 -0.13 -6.44 -0.05
CA GLU A 322 -0.40 -7.76 -0.63
C GLU A 322 -0.78 -7.57 -2.09
N GLY A 323 -0.23 -8.43 -2.96
CA GLY A 323 -0.45 -8.30 -4.39
C GLY A 323 0.35 -9.29 -5.21
N GLY A 324 0.14 -9.25 -6.52
CA GLY A 324 0.89 -10.03 -7.50
C GLY A 324 2.08 -9.28 -8.08
N ILE A 325 3.13 -9.99 -8.47
CA ILE A 325 4.23 -9.41 -9.25
C ILE A 325 3.74 -9.11 -10.67
N GLY A 326 3.74 -7.83 -11.06
CA GLY A 326 3.61 -7.44 -12.46
C GLY A 326 4.95 -7.52 -13.19
N ARG A 327 5.98 -6.93 -12.59
CA ARG A 327 7.36 -6.96 -13.10
C ARG A 327 8.36 -6.76 -11.97
N ALA A 328 9.49 -7.47 -12.00
CA ALA A 328 10.59 -7.28 -11.08
C ALA A 328 11.92 -7.19 -11.83
N ARG A 329 12.78 -6.26 -11.44
CA ARG A 329 14.11 -6.09 -12.04
C ARG A 329 15.17 -5.83 -10.98
N ARG A 330 16.30 -6.52 -11.10
CA ARG A 330 17.49 -6.22 -10.31
C ARG A 330 18.19 -4.98 -10.89
N ILE A 331 18.39 -3.99 -10.04
CA ILE A 331 19.01 -2.71 -10.39
C ILE A 331 20.37 -2.62 -9.67
N PRO A 332 21.46 -2.34 -10.41
CA PRO A 332 22.73 -1.99 -9.78
C PRO A 332 22.57 -0.62 -9.10
N ALA A 333 22.86 -0.58 -7.81
CA ALA A 333 22.81 0.63 -7.03
C ALA A 333 23.91 1.60 -7.46
N LYS A 334 23.63 2.90 -7.35
CA LYS A 334 24.69 3.90 -7.45
C LYS A 334 25.58 3.78 -6.22
N ARG A 335 26.85 4.17 -6.35
CA ARG A 335 27.77 4.27 -5.21
C ARG A 335 27.10 5.04 -4.08
N ASN A 336 27.00 4.41 -2.92
CA ASN A 336 26.40 4.94 -1.70
C ASN A 336 27.31 4.57 -0.53
N GLY A 337 27.14 5.25 0.60
CA GLY A 337 27.92 4.93 1.79
C GLY A 337 27.54 3.56 2.36
N LEU A 338 26.28 3.16 2.27
CA LEU A 338 25.71 2.02 3.01
C LEU A 338 26.04 0.64 2.42
N GLY A 339 26.97 0.58 1.46
CA GLY A 339 27.43 -0.67 0.86
C GLY A 339 26.38 -1.42 0.03
N ILE A 340 25.24 -0.79 -0.29
CA ILE A 340 24.19 -1.45 -1.08
C ILE A 340 24.66 -1.50 -2.53
N GLU A 341 24.93 -2.68 -3.05
CA GLU A 341 25.42 -2.84 -4.43
C GLU A 341 24.29 -3.02 -5.44
N ASN A 342 23.21 -3.68 -5.02
CA ASN A 342 22.07 -4.00 -5.86
C ASN A 342 20.80 -3.95 -5.02
N TYR A 343 19.67 -3.70 -5.69
CA TYR A 343 18.34 -3.84 -5.11
C TYR A 343 17.38 -4.31 -6.19
N TRP A 344 16.17 -4.69 -5.80
CA TRP A 344 15.09 -5.06 -6.70
C TRP A 344 14.05 -3.95 -6.76
N GLU A 345 13.67 -3.57 -7.98
CA GLU A 345 12.49 -2.77 -8.27
C GLU A 345 11.37 -3.71 -8.71
N ILE A 346 10.28 -3.74 -7.95
CA ILE A 346 9.13 -4.62 -8.17
C ILE A 346 7.90 -3.75 -8.39
N TRP A 347 7.34 -3.80 -9.60
CA TRP A 347 6.02 -3.29 -9.91
C TRP A 347 5.00 -4.35 -9.53
N MET A 348 4.25 -4.09 -8.47
CA MET A 348 3.23 -4.99 -7.94
C MET A 348 1.83 -4.50 -8.24
N LEU A 349 0.93 -5.45 -8.50
CA LEU A 349 -0.50 -5.21 -8.63
C LEU A 349 -1.15 -5.54 -7.29
N PRO A 350 -1.68 -4.54 -6.56
CA PRO A 350 -2.29 -4.76 -5.24
C PRO A 350 -3.52 -5.67 -5.33
N SER A 351 -3.79 -6.43 -4.27
CA SER A 351 -4.99 -7.27 -4.15
C SER A 351 -6.28 -6.47 -3.83
N ASP A 352 -6.20 -5.13 -3.75
CA ASP A 352 -7.31 -4.25 -3.37
C ASP A 352 -8.37 -4.02 -4.47
N GLY A 353 -8.29 -4.77 -5.57
CA GLY A 353 -9.15 -4.63 -6.75
C GLY A 353 -8.80 -3.43 -7.63
N GLY A 354 -7.76 -2.67 -7.30
CA GLY A 354 -7.26 -1.56 -8.09
C GLY A 354 -6.31 -2.02 -9.20
N ASN A 355 -6.51 -1.53 -10.43
CA ASN A 355 -5.58 -1.77 -11.54
C ASN A 355 -4.37 -0.83 -11.54
N ARG A 356 -4.09 -0.16 -10.41
CA ARG A 356 -2.99 0.79 -10.29
C ARG A 356 -1.81 0.10 -9.63
N PRO A 357 -0.64 0.02 -10.28
CA PRO A 357 0.49 -0.66 -9.69
C PRO A 357 1.12 0.20 -8.58
N LEU A 358 1.77 -0.50 -7.65
CA LEU A 358 2.67 0.06 -6.65
C LEU A 358 4.10 -0.32 -7.00
N MET A 359 5.07 0.50 -6.60
CA MET A 359 6.49 0.17 -6.70
C MET A 359 6.99 -0.26 -5.33
N LEU A 360 7.40 -1.50 -5.19
CA LEU A 360 8.16 -2.01 -4.05
C LEU A 360 9.65 -2.05 -4.41
N LEU A 361 10.46 -1.46 -3.56
CA LEU A 361 11.92 -1.48 -3.64
C LEU A 361 12.45 -2.30 -2.48
N THR A 362 13.20 -3.35 -2.77
CA THR A 362 13.68 -4.27 -1.74
C THR A 362 15.15 -4.66 -1.96
N PRO A 363 15.95 -4.87 -0.90
CA PRO A 363 17.34 -5.31 -1.06
C PRO A 363 17.42 -6.69 -1.73
N GLU A 364 16.51 -7.59 -1.37
CA GLU A 364 16.54 -9.00 -1.78
C GLU A 364 15.15 -9.45 -2.25
N LEU A 365 15.13 -10.20 -3.35
CA LEU A 365 13.94 -10.91 -3.81
C LEU A 365 14.09 -12.39 -3.45
N PRO A 366 13.14 -13.00 -2.71
CA PRO A 366 13.17 -14.41 -2.38
C PRO A 366 13.33 -15.29 -3.63
N ALA A 367 14.11 -16.36 -3.52
CA ALA A 367 14.41 -17.24 -4.64
C ALA A 367 13.14 -17.84 -5.29
N SER A 368 12.11 -18.13 -4.49
CA SER A 368 10.80 -18.61 -4.96
C SER A 368 10.09 -17.65 -5.91
N LEU A 369 10.29 -16.33 -5.72
CA LEU A 369 9.77 -15.31 -6.63
C LEU A 369 10.74 -15.05 -7.77
N ALA A 370 12.05 -15.00 -7.49
CA ALA A 370 13.05 -14.75 -8.51
C ALA A 370 13.07 -15.81 -9.62
N SER A 371 12.81 -17.08 -9.29
CA SER A 371 12.73 -18.17 -10.26
C SER A 371 11.47 -18.15 -11.13
N GLY A 372 10.44 -17.39 -10.75
CA GLY A 372 9.20 -17.23 -11.52
C GLY A 372 9.24 -16.08 -12.53
N LEU A 373 10.38 -15.38 -12.64
CA LEU A 373 10.55 -14.25 -13.56
C LEU A 373 11.13 -14.73 -14.89
N ASP A 374 10.58 -14.22 -15.98
CA ASP A 374 11.17 -14.36 -17.30
C ASP A 374 12.42 -13.44 -17.48
N ALA A 375 13.02 -13.49 -18.68
CA ALA A 375 14.20 -12.70 -19.01
C ALA A 375 13.96 -11.17 -18.96
N ASP A 376 12.72 -10.72 -19.16
CA ASP A 376 12.34 -9.30 -19.14
C ASP A 376 11.93 -8.82 -17.73
N GLY A 377 11.88 -9.76 -16.78
CA GLY A 377 11.48 -9.56 -15.40
C GLY A 377 9.97 -9.62 -15.19
N SER A 378 9.20 -10.08 -16.16
CA SER A 378 7.76 -10.30 -16.03
C SER A 378 7.47 -11.64 -15.37
N TRP A 379 6.33 -11.73 -14.67
CA TRP A 379 5.93 -12.96 -14.00
C TRP A 379 5.47 -14.01 -15.02
N ASP A 380 6.12 -15.18 -15.02
CA ASP A 380 5.76 -16.32 -15.86
C ASP A 380 5.04 -17.38 -15.03
N ARG A 381 3.72 -17.44 -15.19
CA ARG A 381 2.84 -18.41 -14.53
C ARG A 381 3.28 -19.86 -14.73
N SER A 382 3.94 -20.18 -15.85
CA SER A 382 4.37 -21.55 -16.14
C SER A 382 5.57 -22.00 -15.30
N GLN A 383 6.37 -21.05 -14.80
CA GLN A 383 7.57 -21.32 -13.99
C GLN A 383 7.24 -21.51 -12.50
N SER A 384 6.06 -21.06 -12.07
CA SER A 384 5.63 -21.09 -10.66
C SER A 384 4.26 -21.74 -10.51
N PRO A 385 4.13 -23.08 -10.68
CA PRO A 385 2.85 -23.77 -10.60
C PRO A 385 2.16 -23.67 -9.24
N HIS A 386 2.93 -23.49 -8.16
CA HIS A 386 2.43 -23.35 -6.78
C HIS A 386 2.09 -21.90 -6.40
N ASN A 387 2.43 -20.93 -7.26
CA ASN A 387 2.06 -19.53 -7.10
C ASN A 387 1.77 -18.93 -8.48
N PRO A 388 0.70 -19.38 -9.18
CA PRO A 388 0.49 -19.04 -10.57
C PRO A 388 0.33 -17.54 -10.83
N ASP A 389 -0.20 -16.81 -9.85
CA ASP A 389 -0.48 -15.39 -9.95
C ASP A 389 0.61 -14.51 -9.32
N GLY A 390 1.71 -15.13 -8.83
CA GLY A 390 2.87 -14.41 -8.29
C GLY A 390 2.54 -13.60 -7.05
N LEU A 391 1.62 -14.09 -6.22
CA LEU A 391 1.13 -13.44 -5.02
C LEU A 391 2.20 -13.45 -3.92
N PHE A 392 2.42 -12.30 -3.32
CA PHE A 392 3.34 -12.10 -2.22
C PHE A 392 2.80 -11.03 -1.25
N ALA A 393 3.27 -11.11 -0.01
CA ALA A 393 3.11 -10.06 0.99
C ALA A 393 4.44 -9.37 1.23
N ALA A 394 4.41 -8.08 1.45
CA ALA A 394 5.58 -7.28 1.77
C ALA A 394 5.27 -6.27 2.87
N THR A 395 6.25 -6.04 3.74
CA THR A 395 6.22 -4.96 4.72
C THR A 395 7.23 -3.91 4.32
N GLY A 396 6.80 -2.66 4.27
CA GLY A 396 7.64 -1.55 3.84
C GLY A 396 7.21 -0.23 4.45
N ARG A 397 7.88 0.84 4.06
CA ARG A 397 7.51 2.21 4.40
C ARG A 397 7.27 3.01 3.13
N LEU A 398 6.18 3.76 3.09
CA LEU A 398 5.91 4.66 1.98
C LEU A 398 6.96 5.78 1.97
N ILE A 399 7.63 5.98 0.85
CA ILE A 399 8.66 7.02 0.71
C ILE A 399 8.13 8.24 -0.03
N LYS A 400 7.53 8.01 -1.21
CA LYS A 400 6.97 9.05 -2.08
C LYS A 400 6.06 8.43 -3.13
N ARG A 401 5.35 9.27 -3.86
CA ARG A 401 4.69 8.95 -5.12
C ARG A 401 5.62 9.32 -6.26
N ILE A 402 5.70 8.45 -7.25
CA ILE A 402 6.55 8.61 -8.42
C ILE A 402 5.71 8.64 -9.70
N PRO A 403 6.05 9.51 -10.67
CA PRO A 403 5.40 9.51 -11.96
C PRO A 403 5.87 8.31 -12.79
N TYR A 404 4.94 7.67 -13.50
CA TYR A 404 5.21 6.60 -14.45
C TYR A 404 4.33 6.74 -15.69
N GLN A 405 4.76 6.14 -16.80
CA GLN A 405 4.00 6.17 -18.05
C GLN A 405 3.10 4.95 -18.15
N SER A 406 1.78 5.17 -18.18
CA SER A 406 0.78 4.13 -18.48
C SER A 406 0.24 4.28 -19.91
N ALA A 407 -0.52 3.29 -20.39
CA ALA A 407 -1.26 3.40 -21.66
C ALA A 407 -2.29 4.54 -21.65
N ALA A 408 -2.84 4.87 -20.48
CA ALA A 408 -3.77 5.98 -20.30
C ALA A 408 -3.08 7.34 -20.10
N GLY A 409 -1.75 7.40 -20.25
CA GLY A 409 -0.94 8.60 -20.04
C GLY A 409 -0.12 8.58 -18.74
N PRO A 410 0.50 9.71 -18.39
CA PRO A 410 1.27 9.85 -17.16
C PRO A 410 0.38 9.62 -15.93
N GLN A 411 0.80 8.74 -15.04
CA GLN A 411 0.13 8.44 -13.77
C GLN A 411 1.14 8.45 -12.63
N MET A 412 0.64 8.37 -11.40
CA MET A 412 1.47 8.26 -10.21
C MET A 412 1.32 6.86 -9.60
N ALA A 413 2.42 6.33 -9.08
CA ALA A 413 2.47 5.10 -8.29
C ALA A 413 3.08 5.40 -6.92
N ALA A 414 2.60 4.72 -5.87
CA ALA A 414 3.24 4.83 -4.56
C ALA A 414 4.52 3.98 -4.55
N ALA A 415 5.63 4.57 -4.11
CA ALA A 415 6.91 3.92 -3.96
C ALA A 415 7.18 3.59 -2.49
N VAL A 416 7.31 2.30 -2.22
CA VAL A 416 7.47 1.72 -0.90
C VAL A 416 8.82 1.02 -0.85
N ILE A 417 9.61 1.26 0.19
CA ILE A 417 10.87 0.56 0.43
C ILE A 417 10.65 -0.44 1.56
N GLY A 418 11.02 -1.70 1.36
CA GLY A 418 10.72 -2.75 2.33
C GLY A 418 11.29 -4.11 1.98
N ARG A 419 10.67 -5.15 2.53
CA ARG A 419 11.04 -6.55 2.29
C ARG A 419 9.81 -7.39 2.00
N VAL A 420 10.02 -8.45 1.21
CA VAL A 420 9.02 -9.51 1.04
C VAL A 420 8.97 -10.34 2.32
N THR A 421 7.78 -10.54 2.87
CA THR A 421 7.56 -11.20 4.16
C THR A 421 6.86 -12.53 4.03
N ALA A 422 6.07 -12.74 2.97
CA ALA A 422 5.47 -14.03 2.69
C ALA A 422 5.23 -14.23 1.19
N THR A 423 5.14 -15.50 0.78
CA THR A 423 4.71 -15.92 -0.57
C THR A 423 3.55 -16.88 -0.47
N MET A 424 2.62 -16.83 -1.43
CA MET A 424 1.54 -17.79 -1.50
C MET A 424 2.08 -19.16 -1.97
N ASP A 425 1.66 -20.23 -1.30
CA ASP A 425 1.93 -21.61 -1.71
C ASP A 425 0.64 -22.43 -1.77
N ASP A 426 0.14 -22.67 -2.98
CA ASP A 426 -1.08 -23.44 -3.23
C ASP A 426 -0.89 -24.95 -3.05
N SER A 427 0.35 -25.44 -2.82
CA SER A 427 0.62 -26.88 -2.66
C SER A 427 -0.13 -27.51 -1.46
N GLN A 428 -0.50 -26.72 -0.46
CA GLN A 428 -1.25 -27.19 0.71
C GLN A 428 -2.78 -27.23 0.53
N LYS A 429 -3.34 -26.60 -0.51
CA LYS A 429 -4.80 -26.56 -0.73
C LYS A 429 -5.38 -27.93 -1.10
N THR A 430 -4.58 -28.83 -1.70
CA THR A 430 -5.02 -30.16 -2.14
C THR A 430 -5.04 -31.23 -1.05
N ALA A 431 -4.44 -31.01 0.13
CA ALA A 431 -4.44 -31.99 1.21
C ALA A 431 -5.70 -31.93 2.10
N SER A 432 -6.28 -30.74 2.29
CA SER A 432 -7.39 -30.53 3.24
C SER A 432 -8.78 -30.83 2.67
N GLU A 433 -8.99 -30.76 1.34
CA GLU A 433 -10.28 -31.08 0.73
C GLU A 433 -10.57 -32.59 0.68
N SER A 434 -9.54 -33.43 0.78
CA SER A 434 -9.72 -34.89 0.70
C SER A 434 -10.14 -35.54 2.03
N SER A 435 -10.13 -34.80 3.14
CA SER A 435 -10.54 -35.30 4.48
C SER A 435 -11.91 -34.80 4.97
N ALA A 436 -12.52 -33.82 4.30
CA ALA A 436 -13.82 -33.28 4.69
C ALA A 436 -15.02 -34.06 4.11
N ASN A 437 -14.80 -35.00 3.19
CA ASN A 437 -15.88 -35.73 2.50
C ASN A 437 -16.24 -37.09 3.12
N ASP A 438 -15.67 -37.48 4.28
CA ASP A 438 -15.90 -38.82 4.85
C ASP A 438 -16.40 -38.82 6.30
N ALA A 439 -16.80 -37.67 6.84
CA ALA A 439 -17.40 -37.57 8.17
C ALA A 439 -18.68 -36.74 8.11
N ASP A 440 -19.81 -37.41 7.86
CA ASP A 440 -21.08 -37.25 8.59
C ASP A 440 -22.26 -37.71 7.72
N LYS A 441 -22.45 -39.03 7.62
CA LYS A 441 -23.71 -39.63 7.16
C LYS A 441 -24.70 -39.65 8.33
N GLY A 442 -25.17 -38.47 8.70
CA GLY A 442 -26.10 -38.22 9.81
C GLY A 442 -27.38 -37.50 9.39
N ASN A 443 -28.19 -38.12 8.52
CA ASN A 443 -29.64 -37.90 8.42
C ASN A 443 -30.20 -36.46 8.32
N GLU A 444 -29.56 -35.54 7.58
CA GLU A 444 -30.21 -34.29 7.15
C GLU A 444 -31.03 -34.48 5.86
N PRO A 445 -32.22 -33.85 5.73
CA PRO A 445 -33.01 -33.94 4.51
C PRO A 445 -32.20 -33.40 3.32
N PRO A 446 -32.23 -34.08 2.15
CA PRO A 446 -31.33 -33.77 1.05
C PRO A 446 -31.57 -32.32 0.61
N LEU A 447 -30.50 -31.53 0.57
CA LEU A 447 -30.46 -30.12 0.14
C LEU A 447 -31.19 -29.87 -1.20
N LEU A 448 -31.27 -30.90 -2.06
CA LEU A 448 -32.10 -30.92 -3.28
C LEU A 448 -33.61 -30.71 -3.02
N LEU A 449 -34.17 -31.21 -1.92
CA LEU A 449 -35.58 -30.98 -1.55
C LEU A 449 -35.83 -29.53 -1.12
N MET A 450 -34.87 -28.90 -0.44
CA MET A 450 -34.91 -27.47 -0.10
C MET A 450 -34.89 -26.61 -1.37
N ILE A 451 -33.95 -26.87 -2.29
CA ILE A 451 -33.86 -26.15 -3.57
C ILE A 451 -35.14 -26.33 -4.40
N ALA A 452 -35.68 -27.56 -4.47
CA ALA A 452 -36.94 -27.83 -5.17
C ALA A 452 -38.12 -27.08 -4.53
N GLY A 453 -38.16 -26.98 -3.20
CA GLY A 453 -39.16 -26.19 -2.47
C GLY A 453 -39.10 -24.70 -2.81
N CYS A 454 -37.91 -24.11 -2.86
CA CYS A 454 -37.73 -22.69 -3.22
C CYS A 454 -38.14 -22.40 -4.67
N ILE A 455 -37.83 -23.29 -5.62
CA ILE A 455 -38.22 -23.14 -7.02
C ILE A 455 -39.75 -23.22 -7.17
N ALA A 456 -40.39 -24.18 -6.50
CA ALA A 456 -41.85 -24.33 -6.53
C ALA A 456 -42.57 -23.10 -5.94
N LEU A 457 -42.01 -22.52 -4.87
CA LEU A 457 -42.52 -21.28 -4.27
C LEU A 457 -42.38 -20.09 -5.23
N GLY A 458 -41.23 -19.94 -5.87
CA GLY A 458 -40.97 -18.88 -6.86
C GLY A 458 -41.91 -18.93 -8.05
N ILE A 459 -42.12 -20.12 -8.62
CA ILE A 459 -43.05 -20.34 -9.75
C ILE A 459 -44.50 -20.01 -9.33
N SER A 460 -44.90 -20.41 -8.12
CA SER A 460 -46.26 -20.16 -7.61
C SER A 460 -46.55 -18.66 -7.44
N VAL A 461 -45.58 -17.90 -6.92
CA VAL A 461 -45.69 -16.43 -6.78
C VAL A 461 -45.75 -15.76 -8.14
N ALA A 462 -44.91 -16.17 -9.10
CA ALA A 462 -44.94 -15.62 -10.46
C ALA A 462 -46.27 -15.90 -11.18
N ALA A 463 -46.80 -17.11 -11.06
CA ALA A 463 -48.09 -17.50 -11.62
C ALA A 463 -49.25 -16.68 -11.01
N PHE A 464 -49.23 -16.44 -9.69
CA PHE A 464 -50.22 -15.61 -9.01
C PHE A 464 -50.19 -14.15 -9.49
N LEU A 465 -48.99 -13.58 -9.68
CA LEU A 465 -48.83 -12.21 -10.21
C LEU A 465 -49.32 -12.10 -11.67
N MET A 466 -49.03 -13.08 -12.53
CA MET A 466 -49.54 -13.09 -13.90
C MET A 466 -51.06 -13.26 -13.98
N TYR A 467 -51.64 -14.12 -13.14
CA TYR A 467 -53.09 -14.28 -13.05
C TYR A 467 -53.78 -12.97 -12.65
N ARG A 468 -53.19 -12.25 -11.70
CA ARG A 468 -53.68 -10.94 -11.27
C ARG A 468 -53.56 -9.88 -12.38
N ALA A 469 -52.45 -9.84 -13.11
CA ALA A 469 -52.24 -8.90 -14.22
C ALA A 469 -53.20 -9.15 -15.41
N GLY A 470 -53.49 -10.42 -15.72
CA GLY A 470 -54.39 -10.80 -16.81
C GLY A 470 -55.84 -10.31 -16.62
N ASN A 471 -56.31 -10.21 -15.37
CA ASN A 471 -57.64 -9.69 -15.07
C ASN A 471 -57.75 -8.17 -15.23
N GLU A 472 -56.66 -7.41 -15.11
CA GLU A 472 -56.66 -5.95 -15.34
C GLU A 472 -56.70 -5.60 -16.84
N HIS A 473 -56.05 -6.40 -17.69
CA HIS A 473 -56.09 -6.19 -19.15
C HIS A 473 -57.50 -6.36 -19.74
N LYS A 474 -58.31 -7.30 -19.21
CA LYS A 474 -59.71 -7.46 -19.63
C LYS A 474 -60.58 -6.25 -19.29
N ARG A 475 -60.23 -5.49 -18.24
CA ARG A 475 -60.94 -4.27 -17.84
C ARG A 475 -60.59 -3.07 -18.73
N SER A 476 -59.35 -2.98 -19.18
CA SER A 476 -58.89 -1.91 -20.11
C SER A 476 -59.54 -2.00 -21.51
N ARG A 477 -59.81 -3.21 -22.01
CA ARG A 477 -60.47 -3.42 -23.31
C ARG A 477 -61.95 -3.02 -23.31
N LYS A 478 -62.62 -3.09 -22.16
CA LYS A 478 -64.01 -2.62 -22.01
C LYS A 478 -64.11 -1.10 -21.99
N LEU A 479 -63.11 -0.40 -21.44
CA LEU A 479 -63.09 1.07 -21.38
C LEU A 479 -62.79 1.71 -22.73
N ARG A 480 -61.95 1.09 -23.58
CA ARG A 480 -61.65 1.60 -24.94
C ARG A 480 -62.79 1.47 -25.94
N ARG A 481 -63.75 0.57 -25.72
CA ARG A 481 -64.96 0.43 -26.56
C ARG A 481 -66.02 1.49 -26.27
N ASN A 482 -66.00 2.10 -25.08
CA ASN A 482 -66.98 3.13 -24.72
C ASN A 482 -66.49 4.55 -25.06
N SER A 483 -65.18 4.77 -25.20
CA SER A 483 -64.62 6.10 -25.53
C SER A 483 -64.52 6.40 -27.03
N SER A 484 -64.85 5.44 -27.90
CA SER A 484 -64.76 5.60 -29.36
C SER A 484 -66.06 6.06 -30.02
N SER A 485 -67.18 6.10 -29.28
CA SER A 485 -68.46 6.65 -29.76
C SER A 485 -68.61 8.16 -29.51
N GLU A 486 -67.74 8.77 -28.69
CA GLU A 486 -67.88 10.18 -28.27
C GLU A 486 -67.01 11.15 -29.10
N SER A 487 -66.04 10.65 -29.88
CA SER A 487 -65.11 11.51 -30.65
C SER A 487 -65.51 11.76 -32.11
N LEU A 488 -66.63 11.22 -32.58
CA LEU A 488 -67.11 11.42 -33.96
C LEU A 488 -68.06 12.63 -34.10
N ASP A 489 -68.62 13.15 -33.00
CA ASP A 489 -69.44 14.38 -33.02
C ASP A 489 -68.59 15.67 -32.95
N GLY A 490 -67.34 15.59 -32.47
CA GLY A 490 -66.47 16.77 -32.29
C GLY A 490 -65.69 17.22 -33.52
N ILE A 491 -65.60 16.40 -34.57
CA ILE A 491 -64.76 16.70 -35.76
C ILE A 491 -65.52 17.52 -36.82
N ASN A 492 -66.86 17.49 -36.82
CA ASN A 492 -67.66 18.29 -37.76
C ASN A 492 -67.82 19.78 -37.37
N VAL A 493 -67.38 20.20 -36.18
CA VAL A 493 -67.54 21.59 -35.70
C VAL A 493 -66.32 22.47 -35.99
N LEU A 494 -65.17 21.90 -36.34
CA LEU A 494 -63.91 22.63 -36.56
C LEU A 494 -63.59 22.92 -38.04
N ALA A 495 -64.39 22.41 -38.98
CA ALA A 495 -64.16 22.62 -40.41
C ALA A 495 -64.75 23.95 -40.95
N ASP A 496 -65.61 24.63 -40.20
CA ASP A 496 -66.36 25.83 -40.67
C ASP A 496 -65.75 27.18 -40.25
N HIS A 497 -64.59 27.21 -39.58
CA HIS A 497 -64.08 28.43 -38.94
C HIS A 497 -62.76 28.99 -39.50
N ILE A 498 -62.29 28.53 -40.67
CA ILE A 498 -60.96 28.91 -41.22
C ILE A 498 -61.02 29.88 -42.41
N ASP A 499 -62.22 30.26 -42.91
CA ASP A 499 -62.32 31.00 -44.19
C ASP A 499 -62.50 32.53 -44.10
N ASN A 500 -62.21 33.19 -42.97
CA ASN A 500 -62.30 34.66 -42.89
C ASN A 500 -61.29 35.31 -41.94
N ARG A 501 -60.19 35.87 -42.47
CA ARG A 501 -59.64 37.18 -42.04
C ARG A 501 -58.57 37.76 -43.00
N PRO A 502 -58.57 39.10 -43.24
CA PRO A 502 -57.75 39.75 -44.25
C PRO A 502 -56.36 40.19 -43.76
N ALA A 503 -55.47 40.43 -44.72
CA ALA A 503 -54.09 40.89 -44.53
C ALA A 503 -54.00 42.40 -44.22
N THR A 504 -53.16 42.76 -43.24
CA THR A 504 -52.58 44.10 -43.11
C THR A 504 -51.13 44.03 -42.63
N THR A 505 -50.29 44.76 -43.36
CA THR A 505 -48.86 45.03 -43.18
C THR A 505 -48.64 46.15 -42.17
N GLU A 506 -47.67 46.04 -41.25
CA GLU A 506 -46.99 47.22 -40.70
C GLU A 506 -45.58 46.88 -40.16
N GLU A 507 -44.62 47.72 -40.54
CA GLU A 507 -43.21 47.73 -40.15
C GLU A 507 -43.01 48.14 -38.69
N ALA A 508 -42.02 47.55 -38.00
CA ALA A 508 -41.41 48.18 -36.83
C ALA A 508 -39.91 47.89 -36.75
N LYS A 509 -39.19 49.01 -36.66
CA LYS A 509 -37.76 49.30 -36.58
C LYS A 509 -37.11 48.76 -35.29
N VAL A 510 -35.89 48.24 -35.38
CA VAL A 510 -35.07 47.77 -34.24
C VAL A 510 -33.74 48.52 -34.23
N ASP A 511 -33.48 49.26 -33.16
CA ASP A 511 -32.19 49.92 -32.85
C ASP A 511 -31.20 48.93 -32.17
N PRO A 512 -29.88 49.07 -32.36
CA PRO A 512 -28.89 48.20 -31.74
C PRO A 512 -28.44 48.71 -30.36
N ILE A 513 -28.34 47.80 -29.39
CA ILE A 513 -27.84 48.06 -28.04
C ILE A 513 -26.30 47.98 -28.04
N GLU A 514 -25.65 49.11 -27.77
CA GLU A 514 -24.24 49.20 -27.36
C GLU A 514 -24.09 48.83 -25.87
N GLY A 515 -22.98 48.16 -25.53
CA GLY A 515 -22.45 48.19 -24.16
C GLY A 515 -21.96 46.88 -23.59
N ILE A 516 -20.79 46.39 -24.03
CA ILE A 516 -19.89 45.57 -23.19
C ILE A 516 -18.44 45.82 -23.69
N ASN A 517 -17.73 46.79 -23.12
CA ASN A 517 -16.27 46.89 -23.22
C ASN A 517 -15.74 47.83 -22.12
N ASP A 518 -15.79 47.39 -20.86
CA ASP A 518 -15.11 48.08 -19.75
C ASP A 518 -14.80 47.07 -18.62
N LEU A 519 -13.86 46.16 -18.86
CA LEU A 519 -13.28 45.34 -17.78
C LEU A 519 -11.86 44.83 -18.09
N ALA A 520 -11.02 45.70 -18.66
CA ALA A 520 -9.60 45.40 -18.89
C ALA A 520 -8.72 46.63 -18.59
N LYS A 521 -8.72 47.10 -17.33
CA LYS A 521 -7.75 48.08 -16.82
C LYS A 521 -7.77 48.19 -15.29
N ALA A 522 -7.37 47.13 -14.57
CA ALA A 522 -7.15 47.21 -13.13
C ALA A 522 -6.29 46.07 -12.55
N VAL A 523 -5.11 45.78 -13.13
CA VAL A 523 -4.05 45.00 -12.42
C VAL A 523 -2.69 45.49 -12.92
N ASP A 524 -2.29 46.69 -12.51
CA ASP A 524 -0.89 47.13 -12.59
C ASP A 524 -0.64 48.21 -11.54
N ARG A 525 -0.22 47.79 -10.33
CA ARG A 525 0.38 48.60 -9.24
C ARG A 525 0.52 47.76 -7.96
N SER A 526 1.65 47.07 -7.79
CA SER A 526 2.34 46.95 -6.48
C SER A 526 3.67 46.21 -6.63
N SER A 527 4.74 46.92 -6.97
CA SER A 527 6.11 46.47 -6.73
C SER A 527 6.99 47.68 -6.42
N HIS A 528 7.15 47.95 -5.13
CA HIS A 528 8.26 48.74 -4.59
C HIS A 528 9.12 47.79 -3.74
N PRO A 529 10.45 47.76 -3.93
CA PRO A 529 11.35 47.07 -3.01
C PRO A 529 11.71 48.01 -1.84
N PRO A 530 11.96 47.49 -0.62
CA PRO A 530 12.56 48.30 0.43
C PRO A 530 14.07 48.42 0.20
N GLU A 531 14.55 49.66 0.28
CA GLU A 531 15.95 50.07 0.32
C GLU A 531 16.66 49.44 1.52
N SER A 532 17.88 48.96 1.27
CA SER A 532 18.87 48.60 2.27
C SER A 532 19.50 49.87 2.83
N ASP A 533 19.24 50.15 4.11
CA ASP A 533 19.93 51.20 4.83
C ASP A 533 21.15 50.62 5.55
N SER A 534 22.30 51.21 5.26
CA SER A 534 23.61 50.86 5.81
C SER A 534 24.11 52.05 6.63
N THR A 535 24.27 51.91 7.95
CA THR A 535 25.28 52.68 8.71
C THR A 535 25.47 52.18 10.15
N ILE A 536 26.77 52.04 10.48
CA ILE A 536 27.46 51.95 11.79
C ILE A 536 27.46 50.59 12.49
#